data_AF-A0A2N2H4T7-F1
#
_entry.id   AF-A0A2N2H4T7-F1
#
_cell.length_a   1.000
_cell.length_b   1.000
_cell.length_c   1.000
_cell.angle_alpha   90.00
_cell.angle_beta   90.00
_cell.angle_gamma   90.00
#
_symmetry.space_group_name_H-M   'P 1'
#
loop_
_entity.id
_entity.type
_entity.pdbx_description
1 polymer ?
#
loop_
_entity_poly.entity_id
_entity_poly.type
_entity_poly.pdbx_seq_one_letter_code
_entity_poly.pdbx_strand_id
1 'polypeptide(L)'
;AWPKIERLLSEREASAISDYEEKAVRLPGSKDVREIAASAYHARVDSLFLPEDEEVWGVFDREKDEAKVSSGGSRTGSYDLLNFAAIYTLANGGTVIPLPRARVPGRAQAAALFRY
;
A
#
# COMPACT_ATOMS: atom_id res chain seq x y z
N ALA A 1 6.20 18.71 24.62
CA ALA A 1 5.11 17.75 24.32
C ALA A 1 5.43 16.83 23.14
N TRP A 2 6.19 17.30 22.13
CA TRP A 2 6.57 16.54 20.93
C TRP A 2 7.29 15.19 21.13
N PRO A 3 8.27 15.05 22.05
CA PRO A 3 9.03 13.78 22.17
C PRO A 3 8.20 12.56 22.56
N LYS A 4 7.06 12.75 23.25
CA LYS A 4 6.15 11.66 23.60
C LYS A 4 5.32 11.19 22.40
N ILE A 5 4.97 12.12 21.51
CA ILE A 5 4.21 11.83 20.28
C ILE A 5 5.11 11.05 19.33
N GLU A 6 6.34 11.50 19.16
CA GLU A 6 7.36 10.84 18.33
C GLU A 6 7.58 9.39 18.76
N ARG A 7 7.76 9.15 20.07
CA ARG A 7 7.92 7.79 20.61
C ARG A 7 6.70 6.90 20.31
N LEU A 8 5.49 7.42 20.51
CA LEU A 8 4.26 6.67 20.25
C LEU A 8 4.09 6.33 18.76
N LEU A 9 4.47 7.25 17.87
CA LEU A 9 4.42 7.02 16.42
C LEU A 9 5.40 5.90 16.04
N SER A 10 6.65 5.96 16.52
CA SER A 10 7.65 4.92 16.28
C SER A 10 7.24 3.55 16.83
N GLU A 11 6.61 3.50 18.02
CA GLU A 11 6.08 2.26 18.59
C GLU A 11 4.97 1.66 17.71
N ARG A 12 4.07 2.49 17.18
CA ARG A 12 3.00 2.04 16.27
C ARG A 12 3.55 1.50 14.94
N GLU A 13 4.50 2.20 14.33
CA GLU A 13 5.15 1.73 13.10
C GLU A 13 5.87 0.40 13.32
N ALA A 14 6.60 0.26 14.44
CA ALA A 14 7.30 -0.97 14.79
C ALA A 14 6.32 -2.14 14.99
N SER A 15 5.21 -1.91 15.70
CA SER A 15 4.16 -2.92 15.87
C SER A 15 3.57 -3.34 14.54
N ALA A 16 3.24 -2.38 13.66
CA ALA A 16 2.65 -2.68 12.36
C ALA A 16 3.59 -3.50 11.46
N ILE A 17 4.90 -3.24 11.51
CA ILE A 17 5.91 -4.03 10.80
C ILE A 17 6.02 -5.44 11.40
N SER A 18 6.01 -5.58 12.72
CA SER A 18 6.02 -6.89 13.38
C SER A 18 4.79 -7.72 12.96
N ASP A 19 3.61 -7.11 12.99
CA ASP A 19 2.35 -7.75 12.56
C ASP A 19 2.40 -8.15 11.07
N TYR A 20 3.00 -7.30 10.22
CA TYR A 20 3.27 -7.65 8.83
C TYR A 20 4.15 -8.88 8.72
N GLU A 21 5.29 -8.92 9.41
CA GLU A 21 6.25 -10.03 9.32
C GLU A 21 5.61 -11.34 9.75
N GLU A 22 4.87 -11.34 10.87
CA GLU A 22 4.12 -12.51 11.34
C GLU A 22 3.06 -12.96 10.32
N LYS A 23 2.30 -12.02 9.75
CA LYS A 23 1.29 -12.33 8.74
C LYS A 23 1.90 -12.78 7.40
N ALA A 24 3.03 -12.20 6.97
CA ALA A 24 3.67 -12.50 5.69
C ALA A 24 4.22 -13.92 5.61
N VAL A 25 4.45 -14.58 6.75
CA VAL A 25 4.82 -16.01 6.80
C VAL A 25 3.65 -16.90 6.34
N ARG A 26 2.41 -16.48 6.59
CA ARG A 26 1.19 -17.29 6.39
C ARG A 26 0.29 -16.81 5.26
N LEU A 27 0.30 -15.52 4.95
CA LEU A 27 -0.54 -14.91 3.94
C LEU A 27 0.28 -14.62 2.68
N PRO A 28 -0.28 -14.89 1.48
CA PRO A 28 0.32 -14.38 0.26
C PRO A 28 0.26 -12.85 0.24
N GLY A 29 1.11 -12.23 -0.56
CA GLY A 29 1.18 -10.79 -0.68
C GLY A 29 2.01 -10.37 -1.87
N SER A 30 2.03 -9.07 -2.13
CA SER A 30 2.80 -8.49 -3.23
C SER A 30 3.49 -7.19 -2.82
N LYS A 31 4.53 -6.86 -3.56
CA LYS A 31 5.25 -5.57 -3.51
C LYS A 31 5.17 -4.82 -4.84
N ASP A 32 4.46 -5.37 -5.83
CA ASP A 32 4.21 -4.73 -7.11
C ASP A 32 2.95 -3.88 -7.03
N VAL A 33 3.10 -2.56 -7.17
CA VAL A 33 1.99 -1.60 -7.12
C VAL A 33 0.88 -1.96 -8.09
N ARG A 34 1.19 -2.57 -9.24
CA ARG A 34 0.18 -2.95 -10.23
C ARG A 34 -0.72 -4.07 -9.73
N GLU A 35 -0.11 -5.11 -9.17
CA GLU A 35 -0.82 -6.24 -8.58
C GLU A 35 -1.59 -5.82 -7.33
N ILE A 36 -1.00 -4.95 -6.51
CA ILE A 36 -1.63 -4.38 -5.32
C ILE A 36 -2.88 -3.58 -5.70
N ALA A 37 -2.81 -2.71 -6.72
CA ALA A 37 -3.96 -1.92 -7.17
C ALA A 37 -5.11 -2.82 -7.65
N ALA A 38 -4.81 -3.82 -8.49
CA ALA A 38 -5.81 -4.79 -8.94
C ALA A 38 -6.42 -5.57 -7.76
N SER A 39 -5.58 -6.05 -6.85
CA SER A 39 -6.02 -6.81 -5.68
C SER A 39 -6.86 -5.97 -4.71
N ALA A 40 -6.52 -4.69 -4.54
CA ALA A 40 -7.30 -3.77 -3.71
C ALA A 40 -8.70 -3.55 -4.29
N TYR A 41 -8.79 -3.34 -5.61
CA TYR A 41 -10.06 -3.21 -6.32
C TYR A 41 -10.97 -4.43 -6.11
N HIS A 42 -10.40 -5.64 -6.15
CA HIS A 42 -11.12 -6.90 -5.93
C HIS A 42 -11.29 -7.33 -4.46
N ALA A 43 -11.13 -6.39 -3.52
CA ALA A 43 -11.26 -6.64 -2.08
C ALA A 43 -10.29 -7.68 -1.50
N ARG A 44 -9.21 -8.03 -2.20
CA ARG A 44 -8.28 -9.10 -1.78
C ARG A 44 -7.25 -8.64 -0.76
N VAL A 45 -7.01 -7.34 -0.66
CA VAL A 45 -6.03 -6.77 0.27
C VAL A 45 -6.56 -6.79 1.70
N ASP A 46 -5.82 -7.48 2.58
CA ASP A 46 -6.03 -7.45 4.03
C ASP A 46 -5.37 -6.21 4.65
N SER A 47 -4.08 -6.04 4.36
CA SER A 47 -3.24 -5.00 4.94
C SER A 47 -2.36 -4.39 3.84
N LEU A 48 -2.39 -3.07 3.68
CA LEU A 48 -1.59 -2.30 2.73
C LEU A 48 -0.61 -1.39 3.49
N PHE A 49 0.66 -1.47 3.15
CA PHE A 49 1.76 -0.66 3.67
C PHE A 49 2.28 0.23 2.55
N LEU A 50 2.23 1.54 2.74
CA LEU A 50 2.59 2.51 1.69
C LEU A 50 3.31 3.74 2.27
N PRO A 51 4.13 4.44 1.48
CA PRO A 51 4.78 5.69 1.86
C PRO A 51 3.78 6.84 2.02
N GLU A 52 3.97 7.69 3.03
CA GLU A 52 3.14 8.88 3.26
C GLU A 52 3.23 9.92 2.15
N ASP A 53 4.41 10.08 1.56
CA ASP A 53 4.74 11.21 0.67
C ASP A 53 5.27 10.76 -0.70
N GLU A 54 4.83 9.60 -1.22
CA GLU A 54 5.14 9.19 -2.60
C GLU A 54 3.88 8.92 -3.41
N GLU A 55 4.00 9.11 -4.71
CA GLU A 55 2.94 8.86 -5.68
C GLU A 55 3.47 7.93 -6.77
N VAL A 56 2.60 7.02 -7.23
CA VAL A 56 2.87 6.19 -8.41
C VAL A 56 1.80 6.48 -9.45
N TRP A 57 2.14 7.39 -10.36
CA TRP A 57 1.23 7.82 -11.43
C TRP A 57 0.94 6.69 -12.42
N GLY A 58 -0.34 6.45 -12.67
CA GLY A 58 -0.79 5.39 -13.54
C GLY A 58 -2.30 5.40 -13.79
N VAL A 59 -2.80 4.31 -14.35
CA VAL A 59 -4.23 4.06 -14.54
C VAL A 59 -4.53 2.59 -14.23
N PHE A 60 -5.71 2.31 -13.68
CA PHE A 60 -6.24 0.95 -13.57
C PHE A 60 -7.38 0.80 -14.57
N ASP A 61 -7.13 -0.03 -15.59
CA ASP A 61 -8.08 -0.39 -16.63
C ASP A 61 -8.99 -1.48 -16.08
N ARG A 62 -10.24 -1.10 -15.72
CA ARG A 62 -11.22 -2.02 -15.12
C ARG A 62 -11.74 -3.07 -16.11
N GLU A 63 -11.69 -2.80 -17.40
CA GLU A 63 -12.15 -3.75 -18.42
C GLU A 63 -11.10 -4.85 -18.63
N LYS A 64 -9.81 -4.48 -18.57
CA LYS A 64 -8.69 -5.42 -18.69
C LYS A 64 -8.22 -6.00 -17.38
N ASP A 65 -8.71 -5.46 -16.26
CA ASP A 65 -8.27 -5.79 -14.91
C ASP A 65 -6.76 -5.59 -14.69
N GLU A 66 -6.23 -4.49 -15.22
CA GLU A 66 -4.79 -4.23 -15.27
C GLU A 66 -4.44 -2.82 -14.83
N ALA A 67 -3.49 -2.71 -13.90
CA ALA A 67 -2.85 -1.44 -13.57
C ALA A 67 -1.63 -1.19 -14.46
N LYS A 68 -1.51 0.03 -14.98
CA LYS A 68 -0.42 0.50 -15.83
C LYS A 68 0.21 1.73 -15.22
N VAL A 69 1.51 1.63 -14.91
CA VAL A 69 2.32 2.75 -14.43
C VAL A 69 2.70 3.63 -15.63
N SER A 70 2.56 4.94 -15.48
CA SER A 70 2.90 5.92 -16.51
C SER A 70 4.38 6.28 -16.43
N SER A 71 5.12 6.07 -17.53
CA SER A 71 6.50 6.53 -17.65
C SER A 71 6.52 8.05 -17.82
N GLY A 72 7.14 8.79 -16.88
CA GLY A 72 7.31 10.25 -16.98
C GLY A 72 6.40 11.11 -16.08
N GLY A 73 5.81 10.53 -15.03
CA GLY A 73 5.07 11.28 -14.01
C GLY A 73 3.59 11.50 -14.36
N SER A 74 2.99 12.52 -13.72
CA SER A 74 1.57 12.84 -13.89
C SER A 74 1.24 13.22 -15.34
N ARG A 75 0.28 12.50 -15.93
CA ARG A 75 -0.29 12.74 -17.25
C ARG A 75 -1.80 12.97 -17.15
N THR A 76 -2.37 13.66 -18.14
CA THR A 76 -3.82 13.83 -18.24
C THR A 76 -4.53 12.48 -18.19
N GLY A 77 -5.43 12.31 -17.21
CA GLY A 77 -6.19 11.07 -17.00
C GLY A 77 -5.49 9.99 -16.17
N SER A 78 -4.22 10.20 -15.78
CA SER A 78 -3.57 9.36 -14.77
C SER A 78 -3.93 9.79 -13.35
N TYR A 79 -3.87 8.86 -12.41
CA TYR A 79 -4.04 9.09 -10.99
C TYR A 79 -2.97 8.34 -10.21
N ASP A 80 -2.85 8.66 -8.93
CA ASP A 80 -1.94 7.94 -8.04
C ASP A 80 -2.50 6.55 -7.71
N LEU A 81 -1.76 5.51 -8.15
CA LEU A 81 -2.09 4.11 -7.92
C LEU A 81 -1.94 3.71 -6.44
N LEU A 82 -1.07 4.39 -5.67
CA LEU A 82 -0.95 4.15 -4.23
C LEU A 82 -2.21 4.62 -3.51
N ASN A 83 -2.66 5.86 -3.76
CA ASN A 83 -3.93 6.36 -3.25
C ASN A 83 -5.13 5.54 -3.74
N PHE A 84 -5.14 5.12 -5.01
CA PHE A 84 -6.18 4.21 -5.53
C PHE A 84 -6.24 2.92 -4.71
N ALA A 85 -5.10 2.26 -4.49
CA ALA A 85 -5.04 1.05 -3.69
C ALA A 85 -5.48 1.29 -2.24
N ALA A 86 -5.11 2.43 -1.64
CA ALA A 86 -5.53 2.81 -0.29
C ALA A 86 -7.04 2.96 -0.17
N ILE A 87 -7.66 3.72 -1.09
CA ILE A 87 -9.10 3.95 -1.12
C ILE A 87 -9.85 2.62 -1.20
N TYR A 88 -9.49 1.75 -2.15
CA TYR A 88 -10.19 0.48 -2.31
C TYR A 88 -9.90 -0.51 -1.18
N THR A 89 -8.70 -0.48 -0.58
CA THR A 89 -8.40 -1.28 0.61
C THR A 89 -9.31 -0.87 1.76
N LEU A 90 -9.41 0.43 2.07
CA LEU A 90 -10.30 0.94 3.12
C LEU A 90 -11.77 0.66 2.82
N ALA A 91 -12.22 0.93 1.58
CA ALA A 91 -13.60 0.70 1.17
C ALA A 91 -14.01 -0.78 1.30
N ASN A 92 -13.06 -1.69 1.09
CA ASN A 92 -13.27 -3.13 1.21
C ASN A 92 -12.98 -3.67 2.62
N GLY A 93 -12.74 -2.81 3.61
CA GLY A 93 -12.51 -3.23 5.01
C GLY A 93 -11.15 -3.87 5.26
N GLY A 94 -10.17 -3.61 4.41
CA GLY A 94 -8.76 -3.84 4.72
C GLY A 94 -8.16 -2.69 5.54
N THR A 95 -6.93 -2.86 5.98
CA THR A 95 -6.19 -1.86 6.77
C THR A 95 -5.15 -1.17 5.90
N VAL A 96 -5.05 0.15 5.98
CA VAL A 96 -3.97 0.93 5.35
C VAL A 96 -3.06 1.47 6.45
N ILE A 97 -1.76 1.23 6.29
CA ILE A 97 -0.71 1.55 7.24
C ILE A 97 0.29 2.45 6.51
N PRO A 98 0.14 3.77 6.61
CA PRO A 98 1.15 4.71 6.13
C PRO A 98 2.44 4.54 6.95
N LEU A 99 3.58 4.56 6.26
CA LEU A 99 4.91 4.44 6.85
C LEU A 99 5.89 5.38 6.14
N PRO A 100 7.01 5.77 6.78
CA PRO A 100 8.14 6.33 6.06
C PRO A 100 8.64 5.35 4.98
N ARG A 101 9.07 5.84 3.82
CA ARG A 101 9.52 5.00 2.70
C ARG A 101 10.56 3.95 3.07
N ALA A 102 11.48 4.32 3.97
CA ALA A 102 12.55 3.45 4.44
C ALA A 102 12.05 2.26 5.30
N ARG A 103 10.82 2.37 5.82
CA ARG A 103 10.16 1.42 6.71
C ARG A 103 9.14 0.53 6.00
N VAL A 104 8.75 0.86 4.76
CA VAL A 104 7.90 -0.01 3.94
C VAL A 104 8.59 -1.37 3.74
N PRO A 105 7.91 -2.50 3.99
CA PRO A 105 8.52 -3.83 3.93
C PRO A 105 9.25 -4.12 2.61
N GLY A 106 10.49 -4.61 2.73
CA GLY A 106 11.35 -4.88 1.57
C GLY A 106 11.80 -3.63 0.81
N ARG A 107 11.62 -2.43 1.38
CA ARG A 107 11.90 -1.15 0.72
C ARG A 107 11.25 -1.04 -0.65
N ALA A 108 10.05 -1.61 -0.83
CA ALA A 108 9.22 -1.42 -2.01
C ALA A 108 8.45 -0.09 -1.96
N GLN A 109 7.85 0.31 -3.10
CA GLN A 109 6.94 1.47 -3.14
C GLN A 109 5.65 1.21 -2.39
N ALA A 110 5.25 -0.04 -2.24
CA ALA A 110 4.20 -0.49 -1.33
C ALA A 110 4.40 -1.98 -1.06
N ALA A 111 3.78 -2.49 -0.01
CA ALA A 111 3.62 -3.91 0.23
C ALA A 111 2.19 -4.19 0.66
N ALA A 112 1.61 -5.29 0.19
CA ALA A 112 0.28 -5.72 0.59
C ALA A 112 0.29 -7.18 0.99
N LEU A 113 -0.55 -7.52 1.97
CA LEU A 113 -0.92 -8.88 2.31
C LEU A 113 -2.34 -9.13 1.84
N PHE A 114 -2.60 -10.33 1.34
CA PHE A 114 -3.89 -10.73 0.81
C PHE A 114 -4.60 -11.69 1.76
N ARG A 115 -5.93 -11.58 1.85
CA ARG A 115 -6.78 -12.40 2.73
C ARG A 115 -7.36 -13.64 2.04
N TYR A 116 -7.16 -13.82 0.73
CA TYR A 116 -7.54 -15.02 -0.05
C TYR A 116 -6.93 -15.04 -1.47
#